data_AF-A0AAW6I5M0-F1
#
_entry.id   AF-A0AAW6I5M0-F1
#
_cell.length_a   1.000
_cell.length_b   1.000
_cell.length_c   1.000
_cell.angle_alpha   90.00
_cell.angle_beta   90.00
_cell.angle_gamma   90.00
#
_symmetry.space_group_name_H-M   'P 1'
#
loop_
_entity.id
_entity.type
_entity.pdbx_description
1 polymer ?
#
loop_
_entity_poly.entity_id
_entity_poly.type
_entity_poly.pdbx_seq_one_letter_code
_entity_poly.pdbx_strand_id
1 'polypeptide(L)'
;MLSSIKKERGNYDTPPRRGYDPIPYLPVFANEIIESHDVSQRFMNDYKQTVSDLIAEHYRYQQEVAHKDGLLTMCEASGPHQNQSDALLCQKYSDVPMGEFWARSKTHRISLKQRFLTKEAVSAGHIYGKNVISAESFTSVGPQWEEDPYFLKPTADRAFCEGINKLYFHTYPHSPSLTAKPGFVYYAGTYINRNTTWWNYSLDWNTYLARNQYVLQQGTPVVDVCIYYGTGIEKRIQYKQDSALMDLGYQYDYVNSDVILNQMSVQDGKICLPNGISYELLVLPEESGISIEVLEKIREMVYDGATIVGPRPICSIGLYKSTEIDRQIKSITNLLWGELDKPLIDRTVGNGKIVYGKNIDQILSEKKIEPDLKIENRDSNFSLDFIHRRNKEYDIYYLANLREEAIDYATLSFRTSGKVPYIWNPVDGTVIEQRVYVDDGERTHIPCSFDPYGSYFIIFEKKENAKPSIISVTGPDGNRSCFLEKSGNYQLTYSNGESKNITIASARYLTINTS
;
A
#
# COMPACT_ATOMS: atom_id res chain seq x y z
N MET A 1 -7.50 -50.92 5.88
CA MET A 1 -7.23 -49.48 6.04
C MET A 1 -7.98 -48.63 5.02
N LEU A 2 -7.93 -48.92 3.71
CA LEU A 2 -8.72 -48.19 2.69
C LEU A 2 -10.24 -48.43 2.74
N SER A 3 -10.70 -49.52 3.37
CA SER A 3 -12.12 -49.81 3.58
C SER A 3 -12.75 -49.09 4.78
N SER A 4 -11.94 -48.66 5.77
CA SER A 4 -12.45 -47.93 6.94
C SER A 4 -12.62 -46.43 6.68
N ILE A 5 -11.88 -45.86 5.72
CA ILE A 5 -12.01 -44.44 5.32
C ILE A 5 -13.35 -44.18 4.60
N LYS A 6 -13.97 -45.20 4.00
CA LYS A 6 -15.28 -45.06 3.34
C LYS A 6 -16.47 -45.00 4.32
N LYS A 7 -16.32 -45.49 5.56
CA LYS A 7 -17.45 -45.64 6.50
C LYS A 7 -17.74 -44.41 7.36
N GLU A 8 -16.83 -43.44 7.43
CA GLU A 8 -17.02 -42.16 8.14
C GLU A 8 -17.34 -40.98 7.22
N ARG A 9 -17.46 -41.19 5.91
CA ARG A 9 -18.01 -40.18 5.01
C ARG A 9 -19.53 -40.20 5.11
N GLY A 10 -20.09 -39.50 6.09
CA GLY A 10 -21.44 -38.95 5.95
C GLY A 10 -21.54 -38.22 4.62
N ASN A 11 -22.68 -38.32 3.95
CA ASN A 11 -22.97 -37.71 2.64
C ASN A 11 -22.49 -36.26 2.56
N TYR A 12 -21.28 -36.06 2.05
CA TYR A 12 -20.89 -34.80 1.42
C TYR A 12 -21.21 -34.97 -0.07
N ASP A 13 -22.50 -34.84 -0.41
CA ASP A 13 -23.00 -34.68 -1.79
C ASP A 13 -22.57 -33.33 -2.41
N THR A 14 -21.55 -32.67 -1.86
CA THR A 14 -20.96 -31.47 -2.44
C THR A 14 -20.17 -31.88 -3.69
N PRO A 15 -20.53 -31.38 -4.89
CA PRO A 15 -19.72 -31.57 -6.07
C PRO A 15 -18.28 -31.12 -5.82
N PRO A 16 -17.28 -31.76 -6.43
CA PRO A 16 -15.89 -31.32 -6.29
C PRO A 16 -15.75 -29.86 -6.72
N ARG A 17 -15.07 -29.04 -5.91
CA ARG A 17 -14.90 -27.58 -6.13
C ARG A 17 -14.30 -27.22 -7.49
N ARG A 18 -13.54 -28.14 -8.08
CA ARG A 18 -12.89 -27.97 -9.39
C ARG A 18 -13.65 -28.65 -10.54
N GLY A 19 -14.80 -29.26 -10.28
CA GLY A 19 -15.64 -29.86 -11.31
C GLY A 19 -15.28 -31.28 -11.76
N TYR A 20 -14.27 -31.93 -11.16
CA TYR A 20 -13.89 -33.32 -11.46
C TYR A 20 -13.46 -34.10 -10.20
N ASP A 21 -13.46 -35.43 -10.28
CA ASP A 21 -12.96 -36.29 -9.21
C ASP A 21 -11.43 -36.22 -9.13
N PRO A 22 -10.84 -35.78 -8.01
CA PRO A 22 -9.39 -35.69 -7.87
C PRO A 22 -8.72 -37.06 -7.63
N ILE A 23 -9.46 -38.12 -7.31
CA ILE A 23 -8.89 -39.44 -6.94
C ILE A 23 -7.90 -40.00 -7.98
N PRO A 24 -8.18 -39.96 -9.30
CA PRO A 24 -7.25 -40.48 -10.31
C PRO A 24 -5.90 -39.75 -10.36
N TYR A 25 -5.86 -38.51 -9.87
CA TYR A 25 -4.68 -37.64 -9.95
C TYR A 25 -3.86 -37.61 -8.64
N LEU A 26 -4.30 -38.28 -7.58
CA LEU A 26 -3.56 -38.36 -6.32
C LEU A 26 -2.12 -38.88 -6.43
N PRO A 27 -1.74 -39.77 -7.37
CA PRO A 27 -0.34 -40.17 -7.53
C PRO A 27 0.61 -39.00 -7.89
N VAL A 28 0.10 -37.86 -8.38
CA VAL A 28 0.91 -36.65 -8.63
C VAL A 28 1.63 -36.18 -7.36
N PHE A 29 1.03 -36.38 -6.16
CA PHE A 29 1.71 -36.07 -4.89
C PHE A 29 2.93 -36.95 -4.60
N ALA A 30 3.02 -38.12 -5.23
CA ALA A 30 4.18 -38.99 -5.18
C ALA A 30 5.19 -38.70 -6.31
N ASN A 31 5.05 -37.57 -7.01
CA ASN A 31 5.81 -37.17 -8.19
C ASN A 31 5.59 -38.06 -9.43
N GLU A 32 4.48 -38.79 -9.48
CA GLU A 32 4.09 -39.54 -10.68
C GLU A 32 3.45 -38.60 -11.71
N ILE A 33 3.80 -38.78 -12.98
CA ILE A 33 3.21 -38.02 -14.08
C ILE A 33 1.94 -38.74 -14.53
N ILE A 34 0.80 -38.08 -14.37
CA ILE A 34 -0.50 -38.56 -14.87
C ILE A 34 -0.78 -37.91 -16.21
N GLU A 35 -0.87 -38.74 -17.26
CA GLU A 35 -1.08 -38.39 -18.67
C GLU A 35 0.05 -37.55 -19.29
N SER A 36 0.36 -36.39 -18.72
CA SER A 36 1.47 -35.52 -19.11
C SER A 36 1.87 -34.58 -17.97
N HIS A 37 3.02 -33.92 -18.12
CA HIS A 37 3.46 -32.87 -17.19
C HIS A 37 2.43 -31.73 -17.09
N ASP A 38 1.81 -31.33 -18.20
CA ASP A 38 0.81 -30.25 -18.21
C ASP A 38 -0.44 -30.64 -17.39
N VAL A 39 -0.96 -31.85 -17.61
CA VAL A 39 -2.11 -32.38 -16.84
C VAL A 39 -1.79 -32.44 -15.35
N SER A 40 -0.62 -32.97 -15.00
CA SER A 40 -0.17 -33.07 -13.60
C SER A 40 0.02 -31.70 -12.96
N GLN A 41 0.55 -30.73 -13.69
CA GLN A 41 0.74 -29.35 -13.20
C GLN A 41 -0.60 -28.63 -12.99
N ARG A 42 -1.55 -28.78 -13.92
CA ARG A 42 -2.89 -28.21 -13.79
C ARG A 42 -3.66 -28.81 -12.62
N PHE A 43 -3.53 -30.12 -12.38
CA PHE A 43 -4.03 -30.75 -11.16
C PHE A 43 -3.41 -30.14 -9.90
N MET A 44 -2.09 -29.96 -9.87
CA MET A 44 -1.42 -29.32 -8.73
C MET A 44 -1.89 -27.88 -8.51
N ASN A 45 -2.13 -27.10 -9.56
CA ASN A 45 -2.69 -25.75 -9.46
C ASN A 45 -4.10 -25.78 -8.87
N ASP A 46 -4.96 -26.68 -9.33
CA ASP A 46 -6.32 -26.89 -8.81
C ASP A 46 -6.32 -27.30 -7.34
N TYR A 47 -5.39 -28.18 -6.94
CA TYR A 47 -5.19 -28.57 -5.55
C TYR A 47 -4.76 -27.36 -4.70
N LYS A 48 -3.74 -26.63 -5.14
CA LYS A 48 -3.25 -25.40 -4.49
C LYS A 48 -4.36 -24.37 -4.30
N GLN A 49 -5.17 -24.13 -5.33
CA GLN A 49 -6.33 -23.24 -5.24
C GLN A 49 -7.39 -23.78 -4.26
N THR A 50 -7.65 -25.08 -4.27
CA THR A 50 -8.60 -25.70 -3.33
C THR A 50 -8.15 -25.54 -1.88
N VAL A 51 -6.86 -25.73 -1.58
CA VAL A 51 -6.31 -25.49 -0.24
C VAL A 51 -6.48 -24.03 0.16
N SER A 52 -6.13 -23.09 -0.73
CA SER A 52 -6.31 -21.65 -0.50
C SER A 52 -7.76 -21.28 -0.15
N ASP A 53 -8.72 -21.78 -0.93
CA ASP A 53 -10.14 -21.49 -0.73
C ASP A 53 -10.66 -22.04 0.60
N LEU A 54 -10.21 -23.25 0.98
CA LEU A 54 -10.58 -23.85 2.28
C LEU A 54 -9.99 -23.06 3.46
N ILE A 55 -8.79 -22.51 3.33
CA ILE A 55 -8.22 -21.62 4.35
C ILE A 55 -9.08 -20.35 4.46
N ALA A 56 -9.41 -19.70 3.35
CA ALA A 56 -10.28 -18.52 3.37
C ALA A 56 -11.66 -18.79 3.99
N GLU A 57 -12.23 -19.99 3.78
CA GLU A 57 -13.47 -20.40 4.44
C GLU A 57 -13.34 -20.54 5.96
N HIS A 58 -12.17 -20.95 6.46
CA HIS A 58 -11.90 -20.98 7.89
C HIS A 58 -11.95 -19.56 8.49
N TYR A 59 -11.35 -18.57 7.81
CA TYR A 59 -11.44 -17.16 8.22
C TYR A 59 -12.89 -16.66 8.21
N ARG A 60 -13.67 -16.98 7.16
CA ARG A 60 -15.11 -16.65 7.11
C ARG A 60 -15.86 -17.23 8.29
N TYR A 61 -15.67 -18.51 8.59
CA TYR A 61 -16.37 -19.17 9.70
C TYR A 61 -15.99 -18.56 11.06
N GLN A 62 -14.71 -18.26 11.27
CA GLN A 62 -14.25 -17.54 12.47
C GLN A 62 -14.96 -16.20 12.63
N GLN A 63 -15.08 -15.41 11.56
CA GLN A 63 -15.80 -14.14 11.57
C GLN A 63 -17.28 -14.33 11.90
N GLU A 64 -17.95 -15.28 11.26
CA GLU A 64 -19.36 -15.57 11.52
C GLU A 64 -19.62 -15.98 12.98
N VAL A 65 -18.72 -16.75 13.58
CA VAL A 65 -18.81 -17.11 15.00
C VAL A 65 -18.61 -15.88 15.89
N ALA A 66 -17.57 -15.07 15.63
CA ALA A 66 -17.31 -13.86 16.40
C ALA A 66 -18.49 -12.87 16.34
N HIS A 67 -19.06 -12.66 15.15
CA HIS A 67 -20.17 -11.75 14.92
C HIS A 67 -21.46 -12.18 15.64
N LYS A 68 -21.70 -13.49 15.79
CA LYS A 68 -22.85 -14.01 16.57
C LYS A 68 -22.81 -13.56 18.02
N ASP A 69 -21.62 -13.33 18.56
CA ASP A 69 -21.39 -12.89 19.93
C ASP A 69 -21.11 -11.38 20.03
N GLY A 70 -21.27 -10.62 18.94
CA GLY A 70 -21.04 -9.17 18.89
C GLY A 70 -19.56 -8.77 18.95
N LEU A 71 -18.65 -9.69 18.65
CA LEU A 71 -17.21 -9.47 18.61
C LEU A 71 -16.75 -9.13 17.19
N LEU A 72 -15.68 -8.34 17.08
CA LEU A 72 -14.98 -8.10 15.82
C LEU A 72 -13.79 -9.05 15.67
N THR A 73 -13.43 -9.38 14.43
CA THR A 73 -12.21 -10.12 14.11
C THR A 73 -11.08 -9.18 13.71
N MET A 74 -9.90 -9.49 14.24
CA MET A 74 -8.64 -8.92 13.80
C MET A 74 -7.67 -10.06 13.61
N CYS A 75 -7.27 -10.31 12.38
CA CYS A 75 -6.43 -11.43 12.00
C CYS A 75 -5.33 -10.95 11.06
N GLU A 76 -4.10 -11.30 11.40
CA GLU A 76 -3.09 -11.47 10.36
C GLU A 76 -3.53 -12.62 9.46
N ALA A 77 -3.19 -12.55 8.17
CA ALA A 77 -3.36 -13.72 7.31
C ALA A 77 -2.11 -14.59 7.34
N SER A 78 -1.25 -14.48 6.33
CA SER A 78 -0.09 -15.36 6.22
C SER A 78 1.12 -14.90 7.05
N GLY A 79 1.10 -13.67 7.56
CA GLY A 79 2.17 -13.08 8.37
C GLY A 79 3.54 -13.22 7.68
N PRO A 80 4.57 -13.76 8.37
CA PRO A 80 5.89 -13.97 7.79
C PRO A 80 5.95 -15.21 6.87
N HIS A 81 4.89 -16.01 6.84
CA HIS A 81 4.75 -17.22 6.04
C HIS A 81 3.86 -16.98 4.81
N GLN A 82 4.07 -15.84 4.15
CA GLN A 82 3.57 -15.55 2.81
C GLN A 82 3.77 -16.76 1.92
N ASN A 83 2.73 -17.15 1.16
CA ASN A 83 2.62 -18.30 0.25
C ASN A 83 1.67 -19.43 0.69
N GLN A 84 1.06 -19.36 1.88
CA GLN A 84 0.20 -20.46 2.35
C GLN A 84 -1.28 -20.33 1.94
N SER A 85 -1.71 -19.17 1.44
CA SER A 85 -3.09 -18.85 1.07
C SER A 85 -3.15 -17.63 0.16
N ASP A 86 -4.29 -17.41 -0.50
CA ASP A 86 -4.73 -16.08 -0.95
C ASP A 86 -4.99 -15.23 0.29
N ALA A 87 -3.95 -14.54 0.74
CA ALA A 87 -3.99 -13.82 1.99
C ALA A 87 -4.90 -12.59 1.90
N LEU A 88 -5.04 -11.98 0.72
CA LEU A 88 -6.03 -10.93 0.48
C LEU A 88 -7.45 -11.46 0.74
N LEU A 89 -7.78 -12.63 0.18
CA LEU A 89 -9.08 -13.29 0.40
C LEU A 89 -9.31 -13.68 1.86
N CYS A 90 -8.28 -14.12 2.57
CA CYS A 90 -8.39 -14.39 4.01
C CYS A 90 -8.72 -13.11 4.78
N GLN A 91 -8.01 -12.01 4.49
CA GLN A 91 -8.23 -10.73 5.13
C GLN A 91 -9.58 -10.07 4.73
N LYS A 92 -10.25 -10.52 3.66
CA LYS A 92 -11.67 -10.18 3.38
C LYS A 92 -12.59 -10.50 4.56
N TYR A 93 -12.27 -11.52 5.36
CA TYR A 93 -13.06 -11.94 6.53
C TYR A 93 -12.48 -11.47 7.88
N SER A 94 -11.56 -10.50 7.88
CA SER A 94 -11.08 -9.81 9.10
C SER A 94 -11.66 -8.41 9.22
N ASP A 95 -12.49 -8.08 10.21
CA ASP A 95 -13.08 -6.73 10.32
C ASP A 95 -12.00 -5.63 10.37
N VAL A 96 -10.86 -5.95 10.97
CA VAL A 96 -9.64 -5.14 10.94
C VAL A 96 -8.52 -5.96 10.31
N PRO A 97 -8.18 -5.75 9.02
CA PRO A 97 -7.03 -6.37 8.36
C PRO A 97 -5.76 -6.06 9.12
N MET A 98 -4.90 -7.04 9.32
CA MET A 98 -3.68 -6.89 10.12
C MET A 98 -2.45 -7.37 9.36
N GLY A 99 -1.43 -6.52 9.33
CA GLY A 99 -0.07 -6.87 8.91
C GLY A 99 0.87 -7.00 10.11
N GLU A 100 2.16 -7.04 9.84
CA GLU A 100 3.19 -7.18 10.88
C GLU A 100 4.40 -6.30 10.50
N PHE A 101 5.00 -5.63 11.48
CA PHE A 101 6.32 -5.06 11.28
C PHE A 101 7.24 -5.05 12.51
N TRP A 102 8.53 -5.12 12.23
CA TRP A 102 9.58 -5.30 13.23
C TRP A 102 10.39 -4.03 13.44
N ALA A 103 10.76 -3.77 14.69
CA ALA A 103 11.72 -2.74 15.03
C ALA A 103 13.08 -3.03 14.36
N ARG A 104 13.89 -2.00 14.18
CA ARG A 104 15.25 -2.18 13.64
C ARG A 104 16.05 -3.09 14.56
N SER A 105 16.84 -4.00 13.99
CA SER A 105 17.78 -4.83 14.75
C SER A 105 19.01 -5.10 13.89
N LYS A 106 20.15 -5.25 14.57
CA LYS A 106 21.43 -5.64 13.95
C LYS A 106 21.62 -7.16 13.88
N THR A 107 20.74 -7.95 14.51
CA THR A 107 20.94 -9.39 14.69
C THR A 107 19.78 -10.25 14.18
N HIS A 108 18.57 -9.71 14.09
CA HIS A 108 17.38 -10.45 13.66
C HIS A 108 16.54 -9.63 12.69
N ARG A 109 16.13 -10.22 11.56
CA ARG A 109 15.40 -9.51 10.47
C ARG A 109 16.05 -8.15 10.14
N ILE A 110 17.33 -8.18 9.78
CA ILE A 110 18.16 -6.97 9.63
C ILE A 110 17.69 -6.09 8.47
N SER A 111 17.27 -6.70 7.36
CA SER A 111 16.84 -5.96 6.17
C SER A 111 15.39 -5.48 6.26
N LEU A 112 15.06 -4.38 5.58
CA LEU A 112 13.69 -3.87 5.47
C LEU A 112 12.70 -4.94 4.98
N LYS A 113 13.11 -5.75 3.99
CA LYS A 113 12.30 -6.85 3.42
C LYS A 113 11.92 -7.88 4.48
N GLN A 114 12.78 -8.13 5.46
CA GLN A 114 12.47 -9.08 6.52
C GLN A 114 11.57 -8.47 7.61
N ARG A 115 11.51 -7.14 7.72
CA ARG A 115 10.81 -6.43 8.80
C ARG A 115 9.41 -5.99 8.47
N PHE A 116 9.09 -5.68 7.21
CA PHE A 116 7.79 -5.08 6.86
C PHE A 116 6.93 -6.05 6.06
N LEU A 117 5.84 -6.52 6.68
CA LEU A 117 4.85 -7.44 6.11
C LEU A 117 3.47 -6.77 6.12
N THR A 118 3.43 -5.52 5.68
CA THR A 118 2.26 -4.62 5.80
C THR A 118 1.46 -4.53 4.51
N LYS A 119 2.11 -4.68 3.35
CA LYS A 119 1.48 -4.39 2.05
C LYS A 119 0.29 -5.29 1.73
N GLU A 120 0.28 -6.50 2.26
CA GLU A 120 -0.85 -7.43 2.19
C GLU A 120 -2.09 -6.88 2.87
N ALA A 121 -1.98 -6.54 4.16
CA ALA A 121 -3.09 -5.99 4.95
C ALA A 121 -3.58 -4.65 4.38
N VAL A 122 -2.64 -3.83 3.89
CA VAL A 122 -2.97 -2.55 3.26
C VAL A 122 -3.77 -2.75 1.99
N SER A 123 -3.28 -3.62 1.08
CA SER A 123 -3.98 -3.92 -0.17
C SER A 123 -5.36 -4.53 0.12
N ALA A 124 -5.45 -5.48 1.06
CA ALA A 124 -6.72 -6.07 1.48
C ALA A 124 -7.69 -5.02 2.06
N GLY A 125 -7.18 -4.12 2.92
CA GLY A 125 -7.97 -3.05 3.49
C GLY A 125 -8.54 -2.11 2.42
N HIS A 126 -7.72 -1.73 1.45
CA HIS A 126 -8.15 -0.90 0.32
C HIS A 126 -9.18 -1.62 -0.54
N ILE A 127 -8.87 -2.82 -1.05
CA ILE A 127 -9.70 -3.49 -2.06
C ILE A 127 -11.05 -4.01 -1.51
N TYR A 128 -11.14 -4.23 -0.19
CA TYR A 128 -12.37 -4.66 0.49
C TYR A 128 -13.04 -3.54 1.29
N GLY A 129 -12.57 -2.28 1.20
CA GLY A 129 -13.24 -1.13 1.82
C GLY A 129 -13.17 -1.09 3.34
N LYS A 130 -12.06 -1.57 3.92
CA LYS A 130 -11.81 -1.56 5.37
C LYS A 130 -10.90 -0.40 5.72
N ASN A 131 -11.49 0.58 6.40
CA ASN A 131 -10.80 1.84 6.67
C ASN A 131 -9.72 1.73 7.75
N VAL A 132 -9.91 0.85 8.74
CA VAL A 132 -8.94 0.59 9.80
C VAL A 132 -8.08 -0.60 9.40
N ILE A 133 -6.78 -0.36 9.22
CA ILE A 133 -5.78 -1.34 8.78
C ILE A 133 -4.70 -1.38 9.85
N SER A 134 -4.60 -2.52 10.52
CA SER A 134 -3.75 -2.68 11.68
C SER A 134 -2.42 -3.37 11.40
N ALA A 135 -1.49 -3.29 12.35
CA ALA A 135 -0.33 -4.15 12.35
C ALA A 135 0.13 -4.55 13.75
N GLU A 136 0.63 -5.79 13.89
CA GLU A 136 1.55 -6.13 14.97
C GLU A 136 2.78 -5.24 14.82
N SER A 137 3.05 -4.44 15.84
CA SER A 137 3.94 -3.28 15.73
C SER A 137 5.14 -3.42 16.65
N PHE A 138 6.31 -3.16 16.09
CA PHE A 138 7.60 -3.05 16.80
C PHE A 138 8.11 -4.36 17.41
N THR A 139 7.77 -5.51 16.82
CA THR A 139 8.35 -6.79 17.26
C THR A 139 9.88 -6.72 17.17
N SER A 140 10.58 -7.08 18.24
CA SER A 140 12.04 -6.98 18.32
C SER A 140 12.66 -8.22 18.95
N VAL A 141 13.82 -8.60 18.44
CA VAL A 141 14.63 -9.70 18.99
C VAL A 141 16.09 -9.26 18.97
N GLY A 142 16.59 -8.87 20.14
CA GLY A 142 18.01 -8.66 20.42
C GLY A 142 18.71 -7.49 19.70
N PRO A 143 19.58 -6.73 20.40
CA PRO A 143 19.78 -6.70 21.85
C PRO A 143 18.53 -6.16 22.56
N GLN A 144 18.29 -6.60 23.80
CA GLN A 144 17.07 -6.27 24.54
C GLN A 144 17.21 -4.94 25.28
N TRP A 145 16.13 -4.18 25.41
CA TRP A 145 16.05 -2.92 26.18
C TRP A 145 16.85 -1.75 25.58
N GLU A 146 17.13 -1.79 24.28
CA GLU A 146 17.79 -0.69 23.55
C GLU A 146 16.78 0.26 22.88
N GLU A 147 15.50 -0.10 22.88
CA GLU A 147 14.46 0.64 22.18
C GLU A 147 13.86 1.78 23.04
N ASP A 148 13.91 2.99 22.48
CA ASP A 148 13.19 4.17 22.95
C ASP A 148 12.29 4.75 21.85
N PRO A 149 11.42 5.73 22.14
CA PRO A 149 10.57 6.33 21.12
C PRO A 149 11.32 6.93 19.92
N TYR A 150 12.51 7.51 20.11
CA TYR A 150 13.31 8.06 19.01
C TYR A 150 13.79 6.94 18.07
N PHE A 151 14.21 5.81 18.63
CA PHE A 151 14.60 4.62 17.88
C PHE A 151 13.44 4.02 17.07
N LEU A 152 12.25 3.98 17.68
CA LEU A 152 11.05 3.36 17.10
C LEU A 152 10.36 4.23 16.04
N LYS A 153 10.45 5.56 16.17
CA LYS A 153 9.77 6.55 15.31
C LYS A 153 9.91 6.26 13.80
N PRO A 154 11.10 6.12 13.20
CA PRO A 154 11.20 5.85 11.76
C PRO A 154 10.58 4.52 11.33
N THR A 155 10.50 3.54 12.23
CA THR A 155 9.81 2.27 11.94
C THR A 155 8.29 2.48 11.90
N ALA A 156 7.75 3.27 12.83
CA ALA A 156 6.34 3.65 12.82
C ALA A 156 5.98 4.44 11.56
N ASP A 157 6.82 5.42 11.21
CA ASP A 157 6.59 6.30 10.07
C ASP A 157 6.64 5.56 8.75
N ARG A 158 7.55 4.60 8.63
CA ARG A 158 7.53 3.67 7.50
C ARG A 158 6.22 2.89 7.45
N ALA A 159 5.75 2.32 8.56
CA ALA A 159 4.48 1.58 8.57
C ALA A 159 3.28 2.48 8.20
N PHE A 160 3.28 3.74 8.64
CA PHE A 160 2.29 4.73 8.24
C PHE A 160 2.37 5.01 6.73
N CYS A 161 3.56 5.23 6.17
CA CYS A 161 3.74 5.38 4.73
C CYS A 161 3.37 4.11 3.95
N GLU A 162 3.51 2.92 4.52
CA GLU A 162 3.04 1.66 3.92
C GLU A 162 1.50 1.61 3.81
N GLY A 163 0.78 2.35 4.67
CA GLY A 163 -0.68 2.42 4.71
C GLY A 163 -1.32 1.88 5.99
N ILE A 164 -0.52 1.41 6.96
CA ILE A 164 -1.03 1.04 8.28
C ILE A 164 -1.55 2.30 8.97
N ASN A 165 -2.69 2.22 9.63
CA ASN A 165 -3.27 3.34 10.38
C ASN A 165 -3.81 2.93 11.75
N LYS A 166 -3.46 1.72 12.23
CA LYS A 166 -3.75 1.23 13.58
C LYS A 166 -2.60 0.35 14.11
N LEU A 167 -1.87 0.81 15.10
CA LEU A 167 -0.74 0.08 15.67
C LEU A 167 -1.18 -0.73 16.90
N TYR A 168 -0.72 -1.98 16.97
CA TYR A 168 -0.83 -2.83 18.15
C TYR A 168 0.58 -3.21 18.60
N PHE A 169 1.01 -2.69 19.76
CA PHE A 169 2.34 -2.98 20.27
C PHE A 169 2.53 -4.46 20.56
N HIS A 170 3.52 -5.07 19.91
CA HIS A 170 4.17 -6.28 20.36
C HIS A 170 5.38 -5.86 21.20
N THR A 171 5.36 -5.91 22.54
CA THR A 171 4.27 -6.29 23.45
C THR A 171 4.20 -5.40 24.69
N TYR A 172 3.06 -5.42 25.38
CA TYR A 172 2.97 -5.03 26.78
C TYR A 172 3.06 -6.29 27.66
N PRO A 173 4.26 -6.78 28.05
CA PRO A 173 4.36 -7.97 28.86
C PRO A 173 3.87 -7.72 30.29
N HIS A 174 3.09 -8.66 30.83
CA HIS A 174 2.69 -8.63 32.23
C HIS A 174 3.84 -9.07 33.13
N SER A 175 4.30 -8.18 34.01
CA SER A 175 5.17 -8.52 35.13
C SER A 175 4.36 -8.55 36.45
N PRO A 176 4.17 -9.71 37.09
CA PRO A 176 3.37 -9.82 38.31
C PRO A 176 4.07 -9.25 39.55
N SER A 177 5.41 -9.17 39.53
CA SER A 177 6.16 -8.54 40.63
C SER A 177 6.00 -7.02 40.60
N LEU A 178 5.68 -6.45 41.76
CA LEU A 178 5.58 -4.99 41.94
C LEU A 178 6.95 -4.31 42.13
N THR A 179 8.01 -5.09 42.41
CA THR A 179 9.33 -4.55 42.76
C THR A 179 10.42 -4.94 41.77
N ALA A 180 10.27 -6.03 41.02
CA ALA A 180 11.27 -6.45 40.04
C ALA A 180 11.28 -5.51 38.83
N LYS A 181 12.47 -4.99 38.50
CA LYS A 181 12.72 -4.18 37.30
C LYS A 181 13.80 -4.84 36.42
N PRO A 182 13.63 -4.87 35.09
CA PRO A 182 12.44 -4.43 34.37
C PRO A 182 11.25 -5.42 34.48
N GLY A 183 11.44 -6.55 35.17
CA GLY A 183 10.39 -7.53 35.45
C GLY A 183 10.38 -8.71 34.49
N PHE A 184 9.32 -9.51 34.53
CA PHE A 184 9.14 -10.64 33.63
C PHE A 184 8.69 -10.16 32.25
N VAL A 185 9.33 -10.69 31.21
CA VAL A 185 9.02 -10.37 29.81
C VAL A 185 9.02 -11.62 28.95
N TYR A 186 8.33 -11.53 27.82
CA TYR A 186 8.49 -12.48 26.71
C TYR A 186 9.87 -12.32 26.06
N TYR A 187 10.38 -13.34 25.38
CA TYR A 187 11.75 -13.26 24.82
C TYR A 187 11.87 -12.23 23.68
N ALA A 188 10.76 -11.91 22.99
CA ALA A 188 10.70 -10.88 21.96
C ALA A 188 10.06 -9.59 22.52
N GLY A 189 10.71 -8.46 22.26
CA GLY A 189 10.20 -7.13 22.52
C GLY A 189 9.29 -6.64 21.40
N THR A 190 8.99 -5.36 21.29
CA THR A 190 9.41 -4.24 22.15
C THR A 190 8.78 -4.33 23.54
N TYR A 191 9.50 -3.97 24.60
CA TYR A 191 9.01 -4.06 25.98
C TYR A 191 8.35 -2.77 26.46
N ILE A 192 7.17 -2.44 25.94
CA ILE A 192 6.42 -1.24 26.35
C ILE A 192 5.53 -1.53 27.57
N ASN A 193 6.14 -1.60 28.76
CA ASN A 193 5.42 -1.80 30.01
C ASN A 193 5.77 -0.74 31.06
N ARG A 194 5.03 -0.72 32.18
CA ARG A 194 5.20 0.25 33.28
C ARG A 194 6.62 0.33 33.89
N ASN A 195 7.46 -0.67 33.66
CA ASN A 195 8.82 -0.75 34.19
C ASN A 195 9.89 -0.29 33.19
N THR A 196 9.55 0.02 31.93
CA THR A 196 10.53 0.61 31.01
C THR A 196 10.97 1.98 31.52
N THR A 197 12.23 2.34 31.31
CA THR A 197 12.86 3.54 31.87
C THR A 197 12.14 4.84 31.45
N TRP A 198 11.52 4.83 30.28
CA TRP A 198 10.81 5.97 29.71
C TRP A 198 9.27 5.91 29.86
N TRP A 199 8.71 4.96 30.64
CA TRP A 199 7.25 4.80 30.76
C TRP A 199 6.54 6.10 31.16
N ASN A 200 7.10 6.84 32.11
CA ASN A 200 6.53 8.11 32.60
C ASN A 200 6.56 9.25 31.55
N TYR A 201 7.30 9.07 30.46
CA TYR A 201 7.37 10.00 29.32
C TYR A 201 6.63 9.47 28.09
N SER A 202 5.96 8.31 28.20
CA SER A 202 5.33 7.64 27.06
C SER A 202 4.08 8.36 26.52
N LEU A 203 3.57 9.38 27.22
CA LEU A 203 2.38 10.12 26.79
C LEU A 203 2.61 10.82 25.44
N ASP A 204 3.75 11.49 25.25
CA ASP A 204 4.04 12.23 24.01
C ASP A 204 4.20 11.26 22.84
N TRP A 205 4.86 10.12 23.06
CA TRP A 205 4.97 9.05 22.08
C TRP A 205 3.60 8.50 21.66
N ASN A 206 2.75 8.15 22.62
CA ASN A 206 1.42 7.63 22.32
C ASN A 206 0.51 8.70 21.67
N THR A 207 0.66 9.96 22.05
CA THR A 207 -0.08 11.09 21.45
C THR A 207 0.34 11.29 20.00
N TYR A 208 1.63 11.23 19.71
CA TYR A 208 2.18 11.24 18.34
C TYR A 208 1.57 10.12 17.48
N LEU A 209 1.60 8.87 17.98
CA LEU A 209 1.00 7.73 17.27
C LEU A 209 -0.52 7.90 17.09
N ALA A 210 -1.22 8.42 18.10
CA ALA A 210 -2.66 8.64 18.03
C ALA A 210 -3.05 9.68 16.97
N ARG A 211 -2.33 10.80 16.89
CA ARG A 211 -2.56 11.83 15.86
C ARG A 211 -2.36 11.27 14.45
N ASN A 212 -1.26 10.54 14.23
CA ASN A 212 -1.01 9.90 12.94
C ASN A 212 -2.12 8.94 12.54
N GLN A 213 -2.49 8.00 13.42
CA GLN A 213 -3.55 7.03 13.18
C GLN A 213 -4.91 7.71 12.90
N TYR A 214 -5.24 8.79 13.64
CA TYR A 214 -6.48 9.52 13.44
C TYR A 214 -6.57 10.14 12.04
N VAL A 215 -5.51 10.85 11.60
CA VAL A 215 -5.48 11.51 10.29
C VAL A 215 -5.41 10.49 9.15
N LEU A 216 -4.62 9.42 9.30
CA LEU A 216 -4.48 8.36 8.29
C LEU A 216 -5.71 7.45 8.14
N GLN A 217 -6.72 7.60 8.99
CA GLN A 217 -8.04 6.98 8.84
C GLN A 217 -9.05 7.89 8.14
N GLN A 218 -8.69 9.11 7.76
CA GLN A 218 -9.59 10.03 7.06
C GLN A 218 -9.59 9.78 5.55
N GLY A 219 -10.76 9.87 4.93
CA GLY A 219 -10.90 9.75 3.49
C GLY A 219 -10.52 8.39 2.90
N THR A 220 -10.36 8.36 1.59
CA THR A 220 -9.97 7.18 0.81
C THR A 220 -8.52 7.30 0.34
N PRO A 221 -7.76 6.21 0.28
CA PRO A 221 -6.41 6.24 -0.28
C PRO A 221 -6.45 6.61 -1.77
N VAL A 222 -5.41 7.31 -2.25
CA VAL A 222 -5.22 7.62 -3.67
C VAL A 222 -4.16 6.68 -4.24
N VAL A 223 -4.56 5.82 -5.16
CA VAL A 223 -3.73 4.71 -5.66
C VAL A 223 -3.93 4.56 -7.17
N ASP A 224 -2.88 4.76 -7.96
CA ASP A 224 -2.99 4.82 -9.42
C ASP A 224 -2.95 3.43 -10.08
N VAL A 225 -2.31 2.44 -9.47
CA VAL A 225 -2.05 1.13 -10.10
C VAL A 225 -2.59 -0.01 -9.24
N CYS A 226 -3.24 -1.00 -9.84
CA CYS A 226 -3.49 -2.28 -9.17
C CYS A 226 -2.76 -3.42 -9.88
N ILE A 227 -2.21 -4.35 -9.09
CA ILE A 227 -1.40 -5.48 -9.55
C ILE A 227 -2.15 -6.77 -9.22
N TYR A 228 -2.57 -7.50 -10.24
CA TYR A 228 -3.12 -8.84 -10.07
C TYR A 228 -1.98 -9.83 -9.80
N TYR A 229 -2.04 -10.52 -8.66
CA TYR A 229 -0.99 -11.47 -8.28
C TYR A 229 -1.30 -12.94 -8.60
N GLY A 230 -2.38 -13.19 -9.35
CA GLY A 230 -2.80 -14.54 -9.72
C GLY A 230 -3.70 -15.21 -8.68
N THR A 231 -3.77 -16.55 -8.75
CA THR A 231 -4.68 -17.39 -7.97
C THR A 231 -3.93 -18.52 -7.26
N GLY A 232 -4.41 -18.93 -6.08
CA GLY A 232 -3.92 -20.09 -5.34
C GLY A 232 -2.87 -19.77 -4.28
N ILE A 233 -2.30 -20.82 -3.67
CA ILE A 233 -1.16 -20.70 -2.74
C ILE A 233 0.15 -20.45 -3.53
N GLU A 234 1.21 -20.05 -2.84
CA GLU A 234 2.51 -19.65 -3.41
C GLU A 234 2.55 -18.33 -4.17
N LYS A 235 1.46 -17.55 -4.13
CA LYS A 235 1.46 -16.16 -4.60
C LYS A 235 2.02 -15.25 -3.51
N ARG A 236 3.00 -14.41 -3.90
CA ARG A 236 3.68 -13.49 -2.99
C ARG A 236 3.44 -12.05 -3.38
N ILE A 237 2.99 -11.27 -2.40
CA ILE A 237 2.99 -9.82 -2.47
C ILE A 237 4.43 -9.35 -2.28
N GLN A 238 4.97 -8.64 -3.28
CA GLN A 238 6.29 -8.04 -3.14
C GLN A 238 6.23 -6.92 -2.09
N TYR A 239 7.36 -6.70 -1.41
CA TYR A 239 7.49 -5.61 -0.47
C TYR A 239 7.37 -4.26 -1.17
N LYS A 240 6.86 -3.24 -0.48
CA LYS A 240 6.67 -1.91 -1.06
C LYS A 240 7.94 -1.35 -1.70
N GLN A 241 9.09 -1.55 -1.06
CA GLN A 241 10.41 -1.12 -1.55
C GLN A 241 10.90 -1.82 -2.83
N ASP A 242 10.27 -2.92 -3.23
CA ASP A 242 10.70 -3.66 -4.43
C ASP A 242 10.02 -3.12 -5.70
N SER A 243 9.06 -2.21 -5.54
CA SER A 243 8.34 -1.61 -6.64
C SER A 243 8.99 -0.31 -7.08
N ALA A 244 9.41 -0.27 -8.36
CA ALA A 244 9.85 0.95 -9.01
C ALA A 244 8.79 2.07 -9.02
N LEU A 245 7.50 1.72 -8.85
CA LEU A 245 6.41 2.72 -8.82
C LEU A 245 6.58 3.72 -7.68
N MET A 246 7.13 3.29 -6.55
CA MET A 246 7.37 4.17 -5.41
C MET A 246 8.42 5.24 -5.74
N ASP A 247 9.53 4.84 -6.38
CA ASP A 247 10.59 5.76 -6.81
C ASP A 247 10.10 6.73 -7.90
N LEU A 248 9.07 6.32 -8.64
CA LEU A 248 8.41 7.10 -9.67
C LEU A 248 7.29 8.01 -9.12
N GLY A 249 7.00 7.97 -7.81
CA GLY A 249 6.00 8.82 -7.17
C GLY A 249 4.54 8.35 -7.35
N TYR A 250 4.33 7.06 -7.60
CA TYR A 250 3.00 6.44 -7.71
C TYR A 250 2.73 5.45 -6.58
N GLN A 251 1.47 5.34 -6.18
CA GLN A 251 0.99 4.33 -5.25
C GLN A 251 0.33 3.18 -5.99
N TYR A 252 0.39 1.98 -5.43
CA TYR A 252 -0.22 0.79 -6.02
C TYR A 252 -0.81 -0.13 -4.97
N ASP A 253 -1.76 -1.01 -5.35
CA ASP A 253 -2.28 -2.09 -4.50
C ASP A 253 -2.19 -3.45 -5.20
N TYR A 254 -2.21 -4.53 -4.44
CA TYR A 254 -2.43 -5.87 -4.98
C TYR A 254 -3.91 -6.23 -4.99
N VAL A 255 -4.35 -6.95 -6.02
CA VAL A 255 -5.72 -7.45 -6.18
C VAL A 255 -5.70 -8.96 -6.44
N ASN A 256 -6.76 -9.64 -6.01
CA ASN A 256 -6.97 -11.06 -6.26
C ASN A 256 -8.15 -11.28 -7.22
N SER A 257 -8.41 -12.54 -7.57
CA SER A 257 -9.49 -12.90 -8.48
C SER A 257 -10.87 -12.50 -7.95
N ASP A 258 -11.09 -12.59 -6.63
CA ASP A 258 -12.38 -12.23 -6.01
C ASP A 258 -12.75 -10.76 -6.27
N VAL A 259 -11.80 -9.84 -6.11
CA VAL A 259 -12.05 -8.40 -6.34
C VAL A 259 -12.27 -8.11 -7.82
N ILE A 260 -11.48 -8.70 -8.72
CA ILE A 260 -11.67 -8.53 -10.17
C ILE A 260 -13.08 -8.96 -10.58
N LEU A 261 -13.52 -10.12 -10.11
CA LEU A 261 -14.80 -10.71 -10.49
C LEU A 261 -15.99 -10.00 -9.85
N ASN A 262 -15.88 -9.64 -8.56
CA ASN A 262 -17.04 -9.28 -7.74
C ASN A 262 -17.10 -7.79 -7.35
N GLN A 263 -16.03 -7.02 -7.53
CA GLN A 263 -15.97 -5.63 -7.06
C GLN A 263 -15.61 -4.63 -8.16
N MET A 264 -14.81 -5.03 -9.16
CA MET A 264 -14.33 -4.10 -10.18
C MET A 264 -15.38 -3.77 -11.25
N SER A 265 -15.50 -2.48 -11.53
CA SER A 265 -16.22 -1.91 -12.68
C SER A 265 -15.35 -0.87 -13.37
N VAL A 266 -15.75 -0.42 -14.57
CA VAL A 266 -15.03 0.64 -15.28
C VAL A 266 -15.90 1.87 -15.45
N GLN A 267 -15.33 3.04 -15.13
CA GLN A 267 -15.97 4.33 -15.33
C GLN A 267 -14.91 5.35 -15.77
N ASP A 268 -15.20 6.10 -16.84
CA ASP A 268 -14.32 7.17 -17.36
C ASP A 268 -12.87 6.70 -17.61
N GLY A 269 -12.71 5.46 -18.08
CA GLY A 269 -11.42 4.84 -18.36
C GLY A 269 -10.61 4.38 -17.13
N LYS A 270 -11.22 4.43 -15.94
CA LYS A 270 -10.64 3.97 -14.66
C LYS A 270 -11.32 2.71 -14.16
N ILE A 271 -10.58 1.87 -13.46
CA ILE A 271 -11.07 0.67 -12.78
C ILE A 271 -11.50 1.08 -11.37
N CYS A 272 -12.81 1.08 -11.11
CA CYS A 272 -13.39 1.56 -9.87
C CYS A 272 -13.83 0.42 -8.95
N LEU A 273 -13.71 0.64 -7.64
CA LEU A 273 -14.29 -0.19 -6.59
C LEU A 273 -15.48 0.52 -5.94
N PRO A 274 -16.44 -0.21 -5.33
CA PRO A 274 -17.65 0.38 -4.76
C PRO A 274 -17.39 1.36 -3.59
N ASN A 275 -16.21 1.26 -2.98
CA ASN A 275 -15.77 2.11 -1.87
C ASN A 275 -15.18 3.47 -2.31
N GLY A 276 -15.14 3.76 -3.61
CA GLY A 276 -14.66 5.02 -4.17
C GLY A 276 -13.18 5.04 -4.54
N ILE A 277 -12.43 3.94 -4.32
CA ILE A 277 -11.08 3.80 -4.87
C ILE A 277 -11.16 3.55 -6.37
N SER A 278 -10.24 4.12 -7.13
CA SER A 278 -10.13 3.92 -8.57
C SER A 278 -8.67 3.81 -9.00
N TYR A 279 -8.39 2.93 -9.96
CA TYR A 279 -7.07 2.69 -10.53
C TYR A 279 -7.03 3.06 -12.01
N GLU A 280 -5.88 3.52 -12.50
CA GLU A 280 -5.62 3.82 -13.90
C GLU A 280 -5.25 2.57 -14.71
N LEU A 281 -4.59 1.60 -14.05
CA LEU A 281 -4.01 0.41 -14.68
C LEU A 281 -4.29 -0.85 -13.85
N LEU A 282 -4.59 -1.97 -14.53
CA LEU A 282 -4.47 -3.32 -13.97
C LEU A 282 -3.25 -4.02 -14.58
N VAL A 283 -2.27 -4.36 -13.74
CA VAL A 283 -1.06 -5.09 -14.14
C VAL A 283 -1.27 -6.58 -13.93
N LEU A 284 -1.07 -7.39 -14.97
CA LEU A 284 -1.13 -8.85 -14.93
C LEU A 284 0.24 -9.45 -14.56
N PRO A 285 0.26 -10.62 -13.90
CA PRO A 285 1.50 -11.29 -13.55
C PRO A 285 2.17 -11.87 -14.80
N GLU A 286 3.49 -12.10 -14.72
CA GLU A 286 4.28 -12.77 -15.75
C GLU A 286 4.02 -14.29 -15.80
N GLU A 287 2.77 -14.66 -16.14
CA GLU A 287 2.28 -16.03 -16.14
C GLU A 287 1.57 -16.38 -17.45
N SER A 288 1.77 -17.61 -17.93
CA SER A 288 1.11 -18.13 -19.13
C SER A 288 -0.34 -18.57 -18.89
N GLY A 289 -0.70 -18.86 -17.64
CA GLY A 289 -2.01 -19.37 -17.24
C GLY A 289 -2.92 -18.29 -16.64
N ILE A 290 -4.22 -18.36 -16.94
CA ILE A 290 -5.24 -17.54 -16.26
C ILE A 290 -6.55 -18.33 -16.06
N SER A 291 -7.37 -17.96 -15.07
CA SER A 291 -8.75 -18.44 -14.99
C SER A 291 -9.58 -17.80 -16.11
N ILE A 292 -10.49 -18.57 -16.70
CA ILE A 292 -11.33 -18.08 -17.80
C ILE A 292 -12.30 -17.00 -17.32
N GLU A 293 -12.82 -17.14 -16.11
CA GLU A 293 -13.72 -16.16 -15.49
C GLU A 293 -13.02 -14.81 -15.32
N VAL A 294 -11.77 -14.82 -14.84
CA VAL A 294 -10.96 -13.61 -14.70
C VAL A 294 -10.69 -12.98 -16.07
N LEU A 295 -10.34 -13.79 -17.07
CA LEU A 295 -10.06 -13.30 -18.42
C LEU A 295 -11.30 -12.72 -19.12
N GLU A 296 -12.47 -13.35 -18.95
CA GLU A 296 -13.77 -12.84 -19.41
C GLU A 296 -14.08 -11.49 -18.78
N LYS A 297 -13.90 -11.35 -17.46
CA LYS A 297 -14.08 -10.09 -16.76
C LYS A 297 -13.09 -9.01 -17.22
N ILE A 298 -11.83 -9.37 -17.45
CA ILE A 298 -10.83 -8.47 -18.04
C ILE A 298 -11.28 -8.01 -19.43
N ARG A 299 -11.82 -8.91 -20.26
CA ARG A 299 -12.36 -8.56 -21.58
C ARG A 299 -13.44 -7.50 -21.45
N GLU A 300 -14.44 -7.72 -20.58
CA GLU A 300 -15.50 -6.74 -20.33
C GLU A 300 -14.93 -5.38 -19.92
N MET A 301 -14.03 -5.35 -18.92
CA MET A 301 -13.42 -4.11 -18.46
C MET A 301 -12.64 -3.38 -19.56
N VAL A 302 -11.93 -4.10 -20.42
CA VAL A 302 -11.23 -3.50 -21.58
C VAL A 302 -12.21 -2.85 -22.53
N TYR A 303 -13.32 -3.52 -22.87
CA TYR A 303 -14.34 -2.92 -23.74
C TYR A 303 -14.95 -1.66 -23.12
N ASP A 304 -15.09 -1.63 -21.79
CA ASP A 304 -15.63 -0.49 -21.05
C ASP A 304 -14.62 0.66 -20.84
N GLY A 305 -13.32 0.46 -21.12
CA GLY A 305 -12.32 1.53 -21.08
C GLY A 305 -11.06 1.26 -20.25
N ALA A 306 -10.95 0.10 -19.61
CA ALA A 306 -9.80 -0.21 -18.77
C ALA A 306 -8.50 -0.32 -19.57
N THR A 307 -7.39 0.02 -18.92
CA THR A 307 -6.04 -0.23 -19.42
C THR A 307 -5.43 -1.41 -18.67
N ILE A 308 -5.10 -2.47 -19.41
CA ILE A 308 -4.49 -3.70 -18.89
C ILE A 308 -3.04 -3.77 -19.36
N VAL A 309 -2.13 -4.03 -18.42
CA VAL A 309 -0.68 -4.09 -18.68
C VAL A 309 -0.19 -5.48 -18.35
N GLY A 310 0.42 -6.18 -19.30
CA GLY A 310 1.03 -7.48 -19.01
C GLY A 310 1.01 -8.45 -20.19
N PRO A 311 1.65 -9.63 -20.01
CA PRO A 311 1.79 -10.60 -21.07
C PRO A 311 0.44 -11.19 -21.44
N ARG A 312 0.42 -11.83 -22.61
CA ARG A 312 -0.73 -12.56 -23.09
C ARG A 312 -0.85 -13.92 -22.38
N PRO A 313 -1.95 -14.22 -21.66
CA PRO A 313 -2.23 -15.58 -21.22
C PRO A 313 -2.50 -16.50 -22.41
N ILE A 314 -2.08 -17.76 -22.33
CA ILE A 314 -2.20 -18.74 -23.43
C ILE A 314 -2.95 -20.02 -23.04
N CYS A 315 -3.13 -20.28 -21.74
CA CYS A 315 -3.82 -21.48 -21.26
C CYS A 315 -4.58 -21.26 -19.95
N SER A 316 -5.42 -22.23 -19.61
CA SER A 316 -6.10 -22.30 -18.32
C SER A 316 -5.14 -22.73 -17.22
N ILE A 317 -5.28 -22.13 -16.04
CA ILE A 317 -4.54 -22.58 -14.85
C ILE A 317 -4.96 -23.97 -14.35
N GLY A 318 -6.21 -24.37 -14.59
CA GLY A 318 -6.83 -25.56 -14.01
C GLY A 318 -7.01 -26.70 -15.01
N LEU A 319 -7.33 -27.90 -14.50
CA LEU A 319 -7.44 -29.12 -15.29
C LEU A 319 -8.82 -29.31 -15.93
N TYR A 320 -9.88 -28.88 -15.23
CA TYR A 320 -11.24 -29.14 -15.65
C TYR A 320 -11.56 -28.56 -17.04
N LYS A 321 -11.92 -29.43 -17.99
CA LYS A 321 -12.23 -29.05 -19.38
C LYS A 321 -11.13 -28.19 -20.03
N SER A 322 -9.87 -28.35 -19.61
CA SER A 322 -8.74 -27.51 -20.01
C SER A 322 -8.61 -27.33 -21.52
N THR A 323 -8.82 -28.36 -22.33
CA THR A 323 -8.77 -28.25 -23.81
C THR A 323 -9.84 -27.33 -24.40
N GLU A 324 -11.05 -27.33 -23.85
CA GLU A 324 -12.11 -26.42 -24.30
C GLU A 324 -11.83 -25.00 -23.80
N ILE A 325 -11.43 -24.86 -22.53
CA ILE A 325 -11.12 -23.57 -21.94
C ILE A 325 -9.91 -22.91 -22.62
N ASP A 326 -8.87 -23.67 -22.98
CA ASP A 326 -7.70 -23.16 -23.71
C ASP A 326 -8.12 -22.60 -25.08
N ARG A 327 -9.12 -23.21 -25.75
CA ARG A 327 -9.68 -22.65 -27.00
C ARG A 327 -10.43 -21.34 -26.76
N GLN A 328 -11.17 -21.22 -25.66
CA GLN A 328 -11.86 -19.99 -25.28
C GLN A 328 -10.87 -18.88 -24.90
N ILE A 329 -9.86 -19.19 -24.08
CA ILE A 329 -8.75 -18.29 -23.72
C ILE A 329 -8.05 -17.80 -24.99
N LYS A 330 -7.74 -18.70 -25.93
CA LYS A 330 -7.13 -18.32 -27.21
C LYS A 330 -8.02 -17.36 -28.01
N SER A 331 -9.33 -17.59 -28.04
CA SER A 331 -10.29 -16.72 -28.73
C SER A 331 -10.30 -15.31 -28.12
N ILE A 332 -10.44 -15.20 -26.79
CA ILE A 332 -10.46 -13.91 -26.09
C ILE A 332 -9.13 -13.18 -26.24
N THR A 333 -8.02 -13.89 -26.07
CA THR A 333 -6.68 -13.28 -26.15
C THR A 333 -6.33 -12.86 -27.57
N ASN A 334 -6.85 -13.52 -28.61
CA ASN A 334 -6.75 -13.03 -29.99
C ASN A 334 -7.50 -11.70 -30.19
N LEU A 335 -8.66 -11.54 -29.57
CA LEU A 335 -9.42 -10.29 -29.63
C LEU A 335 -8.64 -9.15 -28.94
N LEU A 336 -8.16 -9.43 -27.72
CA LEU A 336 -7.54 -8.44 -26.83
C LEU A 336 -6.08 -8.12 -27.19
N TRP A 337 -5.20 -9.13 -27.25
CA TRP A 337 -3.76 -8.95 -27.53
C TRP A 337 -3.43 -9.00 -29.03
N GLY A 338 -4.31 -9.54 -29.88
CA GLY A 338 -4.02 -9.77 -31.30
C GLY A 338 -3.40 -11.14 -31.59
N GLU A 339 -2.82 -11.33 -32.77
CA GLU A 339 -2.15 -12.58 -33.16
C GLU A 339 -0.71 -12.63 -32.63
N LEU A 340 -0.21 -13.82 -32.28
CA LEU A 340 1.07 -14.05 -31.58
C LEU A 340 2.31 -13.59 -32.38
N ASP A 341 2.18 -13.47 -33.70
CA ASP A 341 3.31 -13.33 -34.61
C ASP A 341 3.87 -11.89 -34.63
N LYS A 342 3.26 -10.96 -33.89
CA LYS A 342 3.70 -9.57 -33.76
C LYS A 342 3.91 -9.24 -32.28
N PRO A 343 5.09 -8.73 -31.89
CA PRO A 343 5.29 -8.26 -30.53
C PRO A 343 4.31 -7.12 -30.25
N LEU A 344 3.42 -7.32 -29.27
CA LEU A 344 2.50 -6.28 -28.83
C LEU A 344 3.29 -5.24 -28.03
N ILE A 345 3.21 -3.99 -28.47
CA ILE A 345 3.65 -2.83 -27.67
C ILE A 345 2.41 -2.24 -27.00
N ASP A 346 1.41 -1.84 -27.80
CA ASP A 346 0.09 -1.46 -27.32
C ASP A 346 -0.99 -1.74 -28.37
N ARG A 347 -2.24 -1.88 -27.91
CA ARG A 347 -3.42 -2.10 -28.76
C ARG A 347 -4.68 -1.58 -28.10
N THR A 348 -5.43 -0.77 -28.83
CA THR A 348 -6.76 -0.30 -28.42
C THR A 348 -7.80 -1.35 -28.77
N VAL A 349 -8.67 -1.70 -27.81
CA VAL A 349 -9.78 -2.64 -27.99
C VAL A 349 -11.01 -2.11 -27.26
N GLY A 350 -12.12 -1.97 -27.98
CA GLY A 350 -13.28 -1.24 -27.46
C GLY A 350 -12.87 0.18 -27.07
N ASN A 351 -13.21 0.61 -25.85
CA ASN A 351 -12.80 1.89 -25.31
C ASN A 351 -11.48 1.83 -24.53
N GLY A 352 -10.92 0.64 -24.30
CA GLY A 352 -9.75 0.42 -23.45
C GLY A 352 -8.50 0.06 -24.23
N LYS A 353 -7.48 -0.40 -23.50
CA LYS A 353 -6.15 -0.65 -24.06
C LYS A 353 -5.50 -1.87 -23.41
N ILE A 354 -4.82 -2.68 -24.22
CA ILE A 354 -3.85 -3.67 -23.77
C ILE A 354 -2.45 -3.14 -24.08
N VAL A 355 -1.55 -3.22 -23.11
CA VAL A 355 -0.16 -2.77 -23.24
C VAL A 355 0.79 -3.84 -22.75
N TYR A 356 1.88 -4.06 -23.46
CA TYR A 356 2.95 -4.97 -23.03
C TYR A 356 4.32 -4.46 -23.51
N GLY A 357 5.36 -4.66 -22.72
CA GLY A 357 6.73 -4.23 -23.07
C GLY A 357 7.01 -2.73 -22.95
N LYS A 358 6.10 -1.92 -22.39
CA LYS A 358 6.37 -0.53 -21.97
C LYS A 358 6.54 -0.47 -20.45
N ASN A 359 7.38 0.45 -19.97
CA ASN A 359 7.48 0.74 -18.54
C ASN A 359 6.19 1.44 -18.05
N ILE A 360 5.79 1.19 -16.80
CA ILE A 360 4.52 1.70 -16.27
C ILE A 360 4.48 3.24 -16.23
N ASP A 361 5.59 3.90 -15.91
CA ASP A 361 5.69 5.37 -15.95
C ASP A 361 5.40 5.92 -17.35
N GLN A 362 5.94 5.30 -18.40
CA GLN A 362 5.66 5.69 -19.77
C GLN A 362 4.15 5.56 -20.08
N ILE A 363 3.51 4.47 -19.64
CA ILE A 363 2.08 4.24 -19.86
C ILE A 363 1.24 5.30 -19.14
N LEU A 364 1.58 5.62 -17.89
CA LEU A 364 0.89 6.64 -17.10
C LEU A 364 1.07 8.03 -17.73
N SER A 365 2.28 8.39 -18.16
CA SER A 365 2.54 9.65 -18.88
C SER A 365 1.76 9.75 -20.20
N GLU A 366 1.64 8.66 -20.97
CA GLU A 366 0.80 8.62 -22.19
C GLU A 366 -0.70 8.84 -21.86
N LYS A 367 -1.15 8.38 -20.69
CA LYS A 367 -2.50 8.66 -20.14
C LYS A 367 -2.61 10.06 -19.50
N LYS A 368 -1.54 10.87 -19.51
CA LYS A 368 -1.44 12.16 -18.82
C LYS A 368 -1.66 12.06 -17.30
N ILE A 369 -1.28 10.92 -16.74
CA ILE A 369 -1.27 10.67 -15.31
C ILE A 369 0.16 10.88 -14.85
N GLU A 370 0.45 12.07 -14.34
CA GLU A 370 1.74 12.40 -13.76
C GLU A 370 1.91 11.78 -12.36
N PRO A 371 3.15 11.64 -11.85
CA PRO A 371 3.40 11.22 -10.47
C PRO A 371 2.58 12.01 -9.44
N ASP A 372 2.08 11.31 -8.42
CA ASP A 372 1.29 11.92 -7.35
C ASP A 372 2.13 12.88 -6.52
N LEU A 373 3.38 12.48 -6.23
CA LEU A 373 4.41 13.31 -5.64
C LEU A 373 5.65 13.29 -6.53
N LYS A 374 6.16 14.47 -6.90
CA LYS A 374 7.51 14.64 -7.45
C LYS A 374 8.38 15.34 -6.42
N ILE A 375 9.63 14.91 -6.34
CA ILE A 375 10.65 15.56 -5.52
C ILE A 375 11.66 16.17 -6.48
N GLU A 376 11.71 17.49 -6.49
CA GLU A 376 12.62 18.28 -7.31
C GLU A 376 13.83 18.76 -6.51
N ASN A 377 14.93 19.04 -7.20
CA ASN A 377 16.17 19.55 -6.62
C ASN A 377 16.75 18.66 -5.50
N ARG A 378 16.74 17.34 -5.73
CA ARG A 378 17.26 16.34 -4.79
C ARG A 378 18.78 16.26 -4.81
N ASP A 379 19.39 16.03 -3.65
CA ASP A 379 20.74 15.45 -3.59
C ASP A 379 20.69 13.96 -4.02
N SER A 380 21.86 13.35 -4.24
CA SER A 380 21.93 11.93 -4.63
C SER A 380 21.47 10.94 -3.57
N ASN A 381 21.27 11.38 -2.32
CA ASN A 381 20.93 10.55 -1.17
C ASN A 381 19.49 10.78 -0.67
N PHE A 382 18.70 11.61 -1.34
CA PHE A 382 17.37 12.01 -0.91
C PHE A 382 16.42 10.82 -0.85
N SER A 383 15.80 10.60 0.31
CA SER A 383 14.81 9.54 0.51
C SER A 383 13.69 10.05 1.40
N LEU A 384 12.49 10.15 0.82
CA LEU A 384 11.27 10.54 1.51
C LEU A 384 10.17 9.55 1.10
N ASP A 385 9.53 8.94 2.08
CA ASP A 385 8.40 8.04 1.84
C ASP A 385 7.09 8.81 2.04
N PHE A 386 6.04 8.41 1.33
CA PHE A 386 4.75 9.08 1.43
C PHE A 386 3.55 8.14 1.19
N ILE A 387 2.40 8.63 1.62
CA ILE A 387 1.06 8.13 1.33
C ILE A 387 0.14 9.33 1.09
N HIS A 388 -0.85 9.16 0.23
CA HIS A 388 -1.89 10.14 -0.06
C HIS A 388 -3.29 9.58 0.21
N ARG A 389 -4.11 10.35 0.93
CA ARG A 389 -5.53 10.11 1.13
C ARG A 389 -6.33 11.35 0.72
N ARG A 390 -7.57 11.16 0.29
CA ARG A 390 -8.46 12.23 -0.15
C ARG A 390 -9.86 12.05 0.40
N ASN A 391 -10.49 13.15 0.78
CA ASN A 391 -11.93 13.21 0.98
C ASN A 391 -12.52 14.43 0.24
N LYS A 392 -13.78 14.78 0.52
CA LYS A 392 -14.45 15.90 -0.16
C LYS A 392 -13.81 17.25 0.12
N GLU A 393 -13.12 17.39 1.25
CA GLU A 393 -12.59 18.65 1.77
C GLU A 393 -11.07 18.74 1.57
N TYR A 394 -10.36 17.63 1.80
CA TYR A 394 -8.91 17.58 1.96
C TYR A 394 -8.23 16.60 1.01
N ASP A 395 -7.10 17.01 0.44
CA ASP A 395 -6.01 16.08 0.10
C ASP A 395 -5.05 16.02 1.28
N ILE A 396 -4.67 14.81 1.67
CA ILE A 396 -3.91 14.52 2.88
C ILE A 396 -2.68 13.72 2.47
N TYR A 397 -1.52 14.37 2.42
CA TYR A 397 -0.25 13.69 2.22
C TYR A 397 0.45 13.52 3.55
N TYR A 398 0.87 12.30 3.89
CA TYR A 398 1.80 12.05 4.98
C TYR A 398 3.17 11.77 4.39
N LEU A 399 4.19 12.45 4.89
CA LEU A 399 5.56 12.31 4.42
C LEU A 399 6.50 12.09 5.58
N ALA A 400 7.47 11.21 5.39
CA ALA A 400 8.45 10.87 6.42
C ALA A 400 9.86 10.80 5.84
N ASN A 401 10.78 11.54 6.47
CA ASN A 401 12.21 11.32 6.35
C ASN A 401 12.55 10.08 7.18
N LEU A 402 13.04 9.02 6.55
CA LEU A 402 13.38 7.77 7.24
C LEU A 402 14.88 7.68 7.57
N ARG A 403 15.64 8.75 7.37
CA ARG A 403 17.10 8.84 7.53
C ARG A 403 17.51 9.55 8.82
N GLU A 404 18.75 9.30 9.24
CA GLU A 404 19.41 9.98 10.36
C GLU A 404 19.91 11.37 10.01
N GLU A 405 20.04 11.69 8.73
CA GLU A 405 20.41 13.02 8.31
C GLU A 405 19.16 13.86 8.01
N ALA A 406 19.29 15.15 8.26
CA ALA A 406 18.28 16.11 7.86
C ALA A 406 18.17 16.16 6.33
N ILE A 407 16.97 16.47 5.88
CA ILE A 407 16.73 16.99 4.54
C ILE A 407 16.66 18.50 4.71
N ASP A 408 17.77 19.18 4.44
CA ASP A 408 17.83 20.63 4.56
C ASP A 408 16.90 21.32 3.55
N TYR A 409 16.71 20.69 2.39
CA TYR A 409 15.96 21.26 1.28
C TYR A 409 15.42 20.23 0.29
N ALA A 410 14.15 20.35 -0.05
CA ALA A 410 13.58 19.89 -1.31
C ALA A 410 12.37 20.72 -1.73
N THR A 411 12.07 20.69 -3.03
CA THR A 411 10.78 21.16 -3.54
C THR A 411 9.90 19.95 -3.78
N LEU A 412 8.80 19.87 -3.03
CA LEU A 412 7.80 18.83 -3.16
C LEU A 412 6.69 19.33 -4.08
N SER A 413 6.50 18.66 -5.21
CA SER A 413 5.47 18.97 -6.17
C SER A 413 4.33 17.96 -6.06
N PHE A 414 3.17 18.40 -5.61
CA PHE A 414 1.99 17.58 -5.34
C PHE A 414 1.00 17.67 -6.49
N ARG A 415 0.38 16.55 -6.87
CA ARG A 415 -0.65 16.47 -7.92
C ARG A 415 -2.02 16.97 -7.43
N THR A 416 -2.03 18.23 -7.00
CA THR A 416 -3.19 18.97 -6.50
C THR A 416 -3.01 20.46 -6.80
N SER A 417 -4.09 21.16 -7.14
CA SER A 417 -4.09 22.59 -7.43
C SER A 417 -5.38 23.26 -6.93
N GLY A 418 -5.39 24.59 -6.85
CA GLY A 418 -6.51 25.41 -6.42
C GLY A 418 -6.85 25.29 -4.93
N LYS A 419 -5.90 24.87 -4.10
CA LYS A 419 -6.08 24.63 -2.66
C LYS A 419 -4.99 25.31 -1.83
N VAL A 420 -5.31 25.59 -0.56
CA VAL A 420 -4.37 26.15 0.40
C VAL A 420 -3.70 25.02 1.17
N PRO A 421 -2.35 24.93 1.15
CA PRO A 421 -1.61 23.95 1.93
C PRO A 421 -1.48 24.33 3.40
N TYR A 422 -1.54 23.32 4.27
CA TYR A 422 -1.23 23.39 5.70
C TYR A 422 -0.20 22.32 6.04
N ILE A 423 0.71 22.65 6.94
CA ILE A 423 1.65 21.70 7.55
C ILE A 423 1.10 21.37 8.94
N TRP A 424 0.74 20.11 9.17
CA TRP A 424 0.39 19.64 10.50
C TRP A 424 1.55 18.80 11.04
N ASN A 425 2.05 19.18 12.22
CA ASN A 425 3.09 18.45 12.90
C ASN A 425 2.47 17.45 13.89
N PRO A 426 2.56 16.13 13.64
CA PRO A 426 2.01 15.13 14.55
C PRO A 426 2.72 15.05 15.91
N VAL A 427 3.94 15.58 16.05
CA VAL A 427 4.71 15.54 17.31
C VAL A 427 4.06 16.43 18.37
N ASP A 428 3.82 17.69 18.07
CA ASP A 428 3.28 18.67 19.02
C ASP A 428 1.82 19.06 18.74
N GLY A 429 1.29 18.74 17.55
CA GLY A 429 -0.06 19.09 17.12
C GLY A 429 -0.16 20.51 16.53
N THR A 430 0.97 21.16 16.25
CA THR A 430 0.98 22.48 15.61
C THR A 430 0.44 22.39 14.18
N VAL A 431 -0.33 23.40 13.79
CA VAL A 431 -0.91 23.56 12.45
C VAL A 431 -0.48 24.90 11.90
N ILE A 432 0.20 24.88 10.76
CA ILE A 432 0.74 26.07 10.11
C ILE A 432 0.09 26.19 8.72
N GLU A 433 -0.54 27.33 8.43
CA GLU A 433 -0.91 27.68 7.06
C GLU A 433 0.36 27.93 6.26
N GLN A 434 0.63 27.14 5.22
CA GLN A 434 1.82 27.30 4.43
C GLN A 434 1.62 28.45 3.44
N ARG A 435 2.37 29.54 3.65
CA ARG A 435 2.26 30.76 2.85
C ARG A 435 3.21 30.78 1.67
N VAL A 436 4.30 30.00 1.71
CA VAL A 436 5.32 29.95 0.66
C VAL A 436 5.08 28.71 -0.20
N TYR A 437 4.46 28.90 -1.36
CA TYR A 437 4.22 27.85 -2.34
C TYR A 437 3.86 28.45 -3.70
N VAL A 438 4.07 27.66 -4.76
CA VAL A 438 3.65 28.00 -6.11
C VAL A 438 2.58 27.00 -6.53
N ASP A 439 1.43 27.50 -6.97
CA ASP A 439 0.40 26.72 -7.63
C ASP A 439 0.41 27.12 -9.12
N ASP A 440 0.74 26.18 -10.00
CA ASP A 440 0.84 26.44 -11.45
C ASP A 440 -0.48 26.12 -12.20
N GLY A 441 -1.54 25.79 -11.46
CA GLY A 441 -2.84 25.40 -11.99
C GLY A 441 -3.00 23.89 -12.18
N GLU A 442 -1.91 23.13 -12.24
CA GLU A 442 -1.90 21.67 -12.34
C GLU A 442 -1.37 21.02 -11.06
N ARG A 443 -0.37 21.64 -10.43
CA ARG A 443 0.35 21.15 -9.27
C ARG A 443 0.63 22.26 -8.27
N THR A 444 0.81 21.85 -7.02
CA THR A 444 1.25 22.73 -5.94
C THR A 444 2.66 22.34 -5.54
N HIS A 445 3.57 23.30 -5.59
CA HIS A 445 4.99 23.16 -5.30
C HIS A 445 5.30 23.81 -3.96
N ILE A 446 5.76 23.01 -3.01
CA ILE A 446 6.03 23.45 -1.65
C ILE A 446 7.50 23.22 -1.31
N PRO A 447 8.21 24.26 -0.87
CA PRO A 447 9.51 24.11 -0.25
C PRO A 447 9.40 23.45 1.12
N CYS A 448 10.13 22.35 1.34
CA CYS A 448 10.13 21.64 2.62
C CYS A 448 11.55 21.31 3.10
N SER A 449 11.68 21.24 4.43
CA SER A 449 12.82 20.64 5.11
C SER A 449 12.30 19.61 6.12
N PHE A 450 13.12 18.60 6.42
CA PHE A 450 12.79 17.57 7.41
C PHE A 450 13.99 17.37 8.33
N ASP A 451 13.74 17.41 9.64
CA ASP A 451 14.71 16.97 10.62
C ASP A 451 15.05 15.47 10.40
N PRO A 452 16.16 14.96 11.00
CA PRO A 452 16.37 13.53 11.14
C PRO A 452 15.12 12.83 11.67
N TYR A 453 14.67 11.80 10.95
CA TYR A 453 13.42 11.10 11.27
C TYR A 453 12.17 12.00 11.38
N GLY A 454 12.17 13.17 10.74
CA GLY A 454 11.04 14.10 10.73
C GLY A 454 9.88 13.60 9.86
N SER A 455 8.65 13.94 10.24
CA SER A 455 7.45 13.53 9.51
C SER A 455 6.34 14.57 9.67
N TYR A 456 5.62 14.85 8.59
CA TYR A 456 4.57 15.88 8.57
C TYR A 456 3.39 15.43 7.73
N PHE A 457 2.21 15.98 8.06
CA PHE A 457 1.11 16.00 7.11
C PHE A 457 1.13 17.30 6.31
N ILE A 458 0.97 17.19 5.01
CA ILE A 458 0.68 18.31 4.11
C ILE A 458 -0.79 18.17 3.70
N ILE A 459 -1.62 19.06 4.23
CA ILE A 459 -3.07 19.04 4.04
C ILE A 459 -3.44 20.16 3.05
N PHE A 460 -4.14 19.82 1.97
CA PHE A 460 -4.63 20.81 1.02
C PHE A 460 -6.14 20.99 1.20
N GLU A 461 -6.56 22.22 1.52
CA GLU A 461 -7.95 22.58 1.77
C GLU A 461 -8.43 23.60 0.74
N LYS A 462 -9.65 23.44 0.22
CA LYS A 462 -10.26 24.45 -0.65
C LYS A 462 -10.75 25.64 0.19
N LYS A 463 -10.28 26.85 -0.11
CA LYS A 463 -10.76 28.10 0.53
C LYS A 463 -11.18 29.14 -0.51
N GLU A 464 -12.39 29.69 -0.35
CA GLU A 464 -12.95 30.70 -1.26
C GLU A 464 -12.22 32.04 -1.19
N ASN A 465 -11.68 32.41 -0.03
CA ASN A 465 -10.96 33.67 0.19
C ASN A 465 -9.53 33.42 0.68
N ALA A 466 -8.79 32.58 -0.05
CA ALA A 466 -7.38 32.33 0.24
C ALA A 466 -6.56 33.62 0.07
N LYS A 467 -5.73 33.95 1.06
CA LYS A 467 -4.76 35.04 0.94
C LYS A 467 -3.68 34.61 -0.08
N PRO A 468 -3.15 35.52 -0.92
CA PRO A 468 -2.20 35.18 -1.97
C PRO A 468 -0.93 34.54 -1.39
N SER A 469 -0.46 33.45 -1.99
CA SER A 469 0.80 32.80 -1.64
C SER A 469 2.01 33.69 -1.93
N ILE A 470 3.12 33.43 -1.25
CA ILE A 470 4.43 34.00 -1.51
C ILE A 470 5.12 33.08 -2.52
N ILE A 471 5.35 33.58 -3.73
CA ILE A 471 5.87 32.81 -4.88
C ILE A 471 7.36 33.04 -5.15
N SER A 472 7.94 34.09 -4.58
CA SER A 472 9.38 34.31 -4.57
C SER A 472 9.76 35.30 -3.47
N VAL A 473 10.99 35.21 -3.01
CA VAL A 473 11.60 36.11 -2.04
C VAL A 473 12.94 36.58 -2.61
N THR A 474 13.15 37.89 -2.67
CA THR A 474 14.42 38.47 -3.15
C THR A 474 15.27 38.83 -1.94
N GLY A 475 16.45 38.23 -1.85
CA GLY A 475 17.41 38.46 -0.78
C GLY A 475 18.16 39.80 -0.87
N PRO A 476 18.90 40.17 0.20
CA PRO A 476 19.75 41.36 0.21
C PRO A 476 20.81 41.39 -0.90
N ASP A 477 21.22 40.20 -1.37
CA ASP A 477 22.16 39.98 -2.46
C ASP A 477 21.50 40.01 -3.86
N GLY A 478 20.20 40.26 -3.93
CA GLY A 478 19.43 40.31 -5.17
C GLY A 478 19.00 38.93 -5.70
N ASN A 479 19.37 37.84 -5.03
CA ASN A 479 18.99 36.49 -5.46
C ASN A 479 17.51 36.25 -5.18
N ARG A 480 16.78 35.77 -6.20
CA ARG A 480 15.39 35.33 -6.07
C ARG A 480 15.34 33.87 -5.65
N SER A 481 14.60 33.61 -4.59
CA SER A 481 14.55 32.34 -3.89
C SER A 481 13.23 32.27 -3.12
N CYS A 482 12.56 31.13 -2.98
CA CYS A 482 11.44 31.05 -2.01
C CYS A 482 11.93 30.98 -0.55
N PHE A 483 13.24 31.16 -0.33
CA PHE A 483 13.94 30.75 0.87
C PHE A 483 14.72 31.92 1.49
N LEU A 484 14.88 31.84 2.81
CA LEU A 484 15.46 32.88 3.65
C LEU A 484 16.62 32.28 4.43
N GLU A 485 17.85 32.50 3.97
CA GLU A 485 19.04 31.85 4.54
C GLU A 485 19.85 32.76 5.48
N LYS A 486 19.55 34.06 5.50
CA LYS A 486 20.33 35.06 6.26
C LYS A 486 19.39 36.03 6.97
N SER A 487 19.87 36.64 8.04
CA SER A 487 19.22 37.84 8.56
C SER A 487 19.41 38.98 7.55
N GLY A 488 18.38 39.77 7.31
CA GLY A 488 18.47 40.86 6.35
C GLY A 488 17.10 41.36 5.88
N ASN A 489 17.14 42.30 4.94
CA ASN A 489 15.95 42.81 4.28
C ASN A 489 15.63 41.96 3.05
N TYR A 490 14.39 41.51 2.96
CA TYR A 490 13.88 40.68 1.90
C TYR A 490 12.66 41.31 1.26
N GLN A 491 12.51 41.15 -0.05
CA GLN A 491 11.30 41.52 -0.76
C GLN A 491 10.52 40.25 -1.12
N LEU A 492 9.33 40.10 -0.51
CA LEU A 492 8.39 39.05 -0.86
C LEU A 492 7.62 39.45 -2.11
N THR A 493 7.42 38.51 -3.04
CA THR A 493 6.50 38.63 -4.17
C THR A 493 5.34 37.67 -3.96
N TYR A 494 4.12 38.19 -4.04
CA TYR A 494 2.89 37.42 -3.87
C TYR A 494 2.32 36.98 -5.22
N SER A 495 1.50 35.93 -5.22
CA SER A 495 0.84 35.41 -6.43
C SER A 495 -0.14 36.38 -7.10
N ASN A 496 -0.59 37.42 -6.39
CA ASN A 496 -1.36 38.52 -6.97
C ASN A 496 -0.50 39.63 -7.61
N GLY A 497 0.82 39.47 -7.65
CA GLY A 497 1.77 40.44 -8.18
C GLY A 497 2.20 41.54 -7.21
N GLU A 498 1.64 41.58 -6.00
CA GLU A 498 2.09 42.53 -4.97
C GLU A 498 3.48 42.16 -4.44
N SER A 499 4.17 43.14 -3.87
CA SER A 499 5.44 42.90 -3.18
C SER A 499 5.48 43.58 -1.81
N LYS A 500 6.09 42.92 -0.81
CA LYS A 500 6.23 43.44 0.56
C LYS A 500 7.66 43.25 1.04
N ASN A 501 8.25 44.32 1.57
CA ASN A 501 9.55 44.24 2.22
C ASN A 501 9.39 43.76 3.66
N ILE A 502 10.23 42.82 4.08
CA ILE A 502 10.31 42.32 5.45
C ILE A 502 11.77 42.35 5.91
N THR A 503 11.98 42.42 7.23
CA THR A 503 13.32 42.28 7.83
C THR A 503 13.32 41.04 8.71
N ILE A 504 14.30 40.17 8.50
CA ILE A 504 14.44 38.93 9.26
C ILE A 504 15.64 39.05 10.20
N ALA A 505 15.38 38.86 11.49
CA ALA A 505 16.40 38.97 12.53
C ALA A 505 17.25 37.69 12.71
N SER A 506 16.72 36.52 12.35
CA SER A 506 17.41 35.22 12.43
C SER A 506 16.78 34.22 11.47
N ALA A 507 17.60 33.56 10.64
CA ALA A 507 17.16 32.69 9.54
C ALA A 507 17.26 31.19 9.88
N ARG A 508 16.81 30.79 11.07
CA ARG A 508 16.95 29.38 11.50
C ARG A 508 15.73 28.48 11.27
N TYR A 509 14.52 29.02 11.08
CA TYR A 509 13.34 28.20 10.79
C TYR A 509 12.38 28.98 9.89
N LEU A 510 12.02 28.40 8.73
CA LEU A 510 11.12 28.97 7.75
C LEU A 510 9.67 28.90 8.25
N THR A 511 9.31 29.84 9.13
CA THR A 511 7.92 30.23 9.35
C THR A 511 7.87 31.75 9.29
N ILE A 512 7.48 32.30 8.14
CA ILE A 512 7.23 33.74 8.02
C ILE A 512 5.82 34.00 8.59
N ASN A 513 5.73 34.28 9.88
CA ASN A 513 4.52 34.85 10.46
C ASN A 513 4.34 36.28 9.91
N THR A 514 3.49 36.42 8.88
CA THR A 514 3.00 37.73 8.46
C THR A 514 1.80 38.07 9.34
N SER A 515 2.07 38.82 10.42
CA SER A 515 1.01 39.49 11.17
C SER A 515 0.18 40.42 10.30
#